data_AF-A0A1H4Z9H4-F1
#
_entry.id   AF-A0A1H4Z9H4-F1
#
_cell.length_a   1.000
_cell.length_b   1.000
_cell.length_c   1.000
_cell.angle_alpha   90.00
_cell.angle_beta   90.00
_cell.angle_gamma   90.00
#
_symmetry.space_group_name_H-M   'P 1'
#
loop_
_entity.id
_entity.type
_entity.pdbx_description
1 polymer ?
#
loop_
_entity_poly.entity_id
_entity_poly.type
_entity_poly.pdbx_seq_one_letter_code
_entity_poly.pdbx_strand_id
1 'polypeptide(L)' 'MNDTHRPECGHWIGDKGRHCKEVDDVRHFIPGHRCPAHTPRALQGLPEIPPGPGWPAHRQEAK' A
#
# COMPACT_ATOMS: atom_id res chain seq x y z
N MET A 1 -19.86 10.38 -16.49
CA MET A 1 -19.93 8.95 -16.15
C MET A 1 -19.21 8.75 -14.83
N ASN A 2 -19.90 8.41 -13.74
CA ASN A 2 -19.23 7.93 -12.53
C ASN A 2 -19.01 6.43 -12.73
N ASP A 3 -17.85 6.09 -13.26
CA ASP A 3 -17.34 4.73 -13.23
C ASP A 3 -16.98 4.44 -11.77
N THR A 4 -17.90 3.80 -11.04
CA THR A 4 -17.72 3.45 -9.62
C THR A 4 -16.77 2.24 -9.51
N HIS A 5 -15.59 2.34 -10.11
CA HIS A 5 -14.60 1.28 -10.04
C HIS A 5 -13.89 1.37 -8.69
N ARG A 6 -14.19 0.40 -7.82
CA ARG A 6 -13.47 0.23 -6.57
C ARG A 6 -11.98 0.05 -6.91
N PRO A 7 -11.05 0.78 -6.26
CA PRO A 7 -9.63 0.63 -6.57
C PRO A 7 -9.17 -0.80 -6.31
N GLU A 8 -8.52 -1.39 -7.31
CA GLU A 8 -7.95 -2.74 -7.23
C GLU A 8 -6.42 -2.71 -7.14
N CYS A 9 -5.84 -3.72 -6.51
CA CYS A 9 -4.40 -3.87 -6.43
C CYS A 9 -3.81 -4.17 -7.81
N GLY A 10 -3.01 -3.23 -8.31
CA GLY A 10 -2.32 -3.35 -9.59
C GLY A 10 -1.00 -4.14 -9.54
N HIS A 11 -0.67 -4.81 -8.44
CA HIS A 11 0.59 -5.55 -8.34
C HIS A 11 0.62 -6.75 -9.31
N TRP A 12 1.71 -6.88 -10.06
CA TRP A 12 1.96 -8.03 -10.95
C TRP A 12 2.64 -9.16 -10.17
N ILE A 13 2.00 -10.32 -10.12
CA ILE A 13 2.50 -11.52 -9.44
C ILE A 13 3.29 -12.33 -10.46
N GLY A 14 4.62 -12.21 -10.43
CA GLY A 14 5.52 -12.75 -11.45
C GLY A 14 5.43 -14.27 -11.63
N ASP A 15 5.34 -15.03 -10.54
CA ASP A 15 5.21 -16.49 -10.52
C ASP A 15 3.86 -16.99 -11.05
N LYS A 16 2.81 -16.16 -10.95
CA LYS A 16 1.45 -16.51 -11.38
C LYS A 16 1.08 -15.93 -12.74
N GLY A 17 1.92 -15.06 -13.32
CA GLY A 17 1.66 -14.40 -14.59
C GLY A 17 0.35 -13.60 -14.62
N ARG A 18 -0.04 -12.98 -13.49
CA ARG A 18 -1.30 -12.22 -13.40
C ARG A 18 -1.22 -11.06 -12.40
N HIS A 19 -2.11 -10.07 -12.53
CA HIS A 19 -2.30 -9.04 -11.51
C HIS A 19 -3.06 -9.56 -10.30
N CYS A 20 -2.82 -8.95 -9.14
CA CYS A 20 -3.47 -9.30 -7.88
C CYS A 20 -4.99 -9.06 -7.91
N LYS A 21 -5.43 -7.86 -8.32
CA LYS A 21 -6.84 -7.44 -8.37
C LYS A 21 -7.60 -7.50 -7.03
N GLU A 22 -6.90 -7.58 -5.90
CA GLU A 22 -7.53 -7.46 -4.59
C GLU A 22 -8.15 -6.08 -4.45
N VAL A 23 -9.35 -5.99 -3.87
CA VAL A 23 -10.11 -4.76 -3.69
C VAL A 23 -10.21 -4.35 -2.22
N ASP A 24 -9.88 -5.25 -1.30
CA ASP A 24 -9.92 -5.02 0.14
C ASP A 24 -8.68 -4.24 0.64
N ASP A 25 -8.96 -3.18 1.42
CA ASP A 25 -7.99 -2.25 2.01
C ASP A 25 -6.90 -1.76 1.04
N VAL A 26 -7.31 -1.46 -0.20
CA VAL A 26 -6.42 -0.97 -1.24
C VAL A 26 -6.05 0.49 -0.98
N ARG A 27 -4.74 0.74 -0.87
CA ARG A 27 -4.17 2.07 -0.64
C ARG A 27 -3.36 2.54 -1.85
N HIS A 28 -3.34 3.86 -2.06
CA HIS A 28 -2.56 4.46 -3.14
C HIS A 28 -1.11 4.71 -2.68
N PHE A 29 -0.15 4.14 -3.42
CA PHE A 29 1.28 4.39 -3.25
C PHE A 29 1.84 4.99 -4.54
N ILE A 30 3.08 5.53 -4.50
CA ILE A 30 3.75 6.06 -5.69
C ILE A 30 3.74 5.06 -6.88
N PRO A 31 3.98 3.75 -6.68
CA PRO A 31 3.93 2.78 -7.78
C PRO A 31 2.51 2.37 -8.23
N GLY A 32 1.45 2.93 -7.63
CA GLY A 32 0.04 2.61 -7.87
C GLY A 32 -0.68 2.00 -6.67
N HIS A 33 -1.91 1.54 -6.91
CA HIS A 33 -2.78 0.92 -5.89
C HIS A 33 -2.25 -0.43 -5.41
N ARG A 34 -2.19 -0.63 -4.09
CA ARG A 34 -1.71 -1.86 -3.44
C ARG A 34 -2.62 -2.30 -2.30
N CYS A 35 -2.92 -3.60 -2.24
CA CYS A 35 -3.57 -4.23 -1.09
C CYS A 35 -2.54 -4.47 0.04
N PRO A 36 -2.99 -4.86 1.26
CA PRO A 36 -2.10 -5.06 2.41
C PRO A 36 -0.98 -6.08 2.20
N ALA A 37 -1.19 -7.09 1.34
CA ALA A 37 -0.16 -8.08 1.00
C ALA A 37 0.92 -7.56 0.04
N HIS A 38 0.64 -6.47 -0.69
CA HIS A 38 1.51 -5.96 -1.75
C HIS A 38 1.96 -4.51 -1.51
N THR A 39 1.95 -4.06 -0.24
CA THR A 39 2.57 -2.78 0.12
C THR A 39 4.08 -2.87 -0.12
N PRO A 40 4.77 -1.75 -0.35
CA PRO A 40 6.23 -1.77 -0.48
C PRO A 40 6.96 -2.45 0.69
N ARG A 41 6.39 -2.42 1.91
CA ARG A 41 6.95 -3.08 3.09
C ARG A 41 6.61 -4.56 3.17
N ALA A 42 5.38 -4.94 2.84
CA ALA A 42 4.97 -6.34 2.76
C ALA A 42 5.83 -7.12 1.76
N LEU A 43 6.14 -6.53 0.60
CA LEU A 43 7.05 -7.11 -0.40
C LEU A 43 8.49 -7.27 0.12
N GLN A 44 8.90 -6.48 1.10
CA GLN A 44 10.20 -6.60 1.80
C GLN A 44 10.14 -7.52 3.03
N GLY A 45 8.99 -8.15 3.32
CA GLY A 45 8.78 -8.96 4.52
C GLY A 45 8.76 -8.14 5.82
N LEU A 46 8.56 -6.82 5.74
CA LEU A 46 8.51 -5.93 6.88
C LEU A 46 7.05 -5.64 7.29
N PRO A 47 6.77 -5.45 8.60
CA PRO A 47 5.45 -5.04 9.05
C PRO A 47 5.10 -3.65 8.53
N GLU A 48 3.81 -3.38 8.30
CA GLU A 48 3.31 -2.07 7.91
C GLU A 48 3.66 -1.00 8.97
N ILE A 49 3.97 0.22 8.54
CA ILE A 49 4.28 1.31 9.48
C ILE A 49 2.97 1.70 10.17
N PRO A 50 2.89 1.64 11.51
CA PRO A 50 1.72 2.15 12.20
C PRO A 50 1.54 3.64 11.88
N PRO A 51 0.30 4.14 11.79
CA PRO A 51 0.09 5.57 11.61
C PRO A 51 0.76 6.32 12.76
N GLY A 52 1.85 7.02 12.46
CA GLY A 52 2.52 7.88 13.42
C GLY A 52 1.80 9.22 13.52
N PRO A 53 2.21 10.11 14.45
CA PRO A 53 1.58 11.42 14.62
C PRO A 53 1.85 12.41 13.46
N GLY A 54 2.33 11.93 12.30
CA GLY A 54 2.67 12.74 11.13
C GLY A 54 4.00 13.49 11.22
N TRP A 55 4.82 13.22 12.23
CA TRP A 55 6.09 13.91 12.41
C TRP A 55 7.20 13.34 11.50
N PRO A 56 8.10 14.18 10.97
CA PRO A 56 9.30 13.71 10.30
C PRO A 56 10.21 12.96 11.28
N ALA A 57 10.96 11.97 10.77
CA ALA A 57 11.75 11.04 11.58
C ALA A 57 12.77 11.69 12.55
N HIS A 58 13.15 12.95 12.32
CA HIS A 58 14.10 13.69 13.15
C HIS A 58 13.44 14.60 14.19
N ARG A 59 12.11 14.68 14.26
CA ARG A 59 11.43 15.53 15.24
C ARG A 59 11.50 14.87 16.61
N GLN A 60 12.15 15.55 17.56
CA GLN A 60 12.05 15.21 18.97
C GLN A 60 10.85 15.96 19.58
N GLU A 61 10.13 15.30 20.48
CA GLU A 61 9.07 15.95 21.26
C GLU A 61 9.67 17.11 22.06
N ALA A 62 8.97 18.26 22.06
CA ALA A 62 9.35 19.34 22.97
C ALA A 62 9.09 18.87 24.40
N LYS A 63 10.14 18.91 25.23
CA LYS A 63 10.08 18.61 26.67
C LYS A 63 9.19 19.59 27.42
#